data_AF-A0A2R6IYF7-F1
#
_entry.id   AF-A0A2R6IYF7-F1
#
_cell.length_a   1.000
_cell.length_b   1.000
_cell.length_c   1.000
_cell.angle_alpha   90.00
_cell.angle_beta   90.00
_cell.angle_gamma   90.00
#
_symmetry.space_group_name_H-M   'P 1'
#
loop_
_entity.id
_entity.type
_entity.pdbx_description
1 polymer ?
#
loop_
_entity_poly.entity_id
_entity_poly.type
_entity_poly.pdbx_seq_one_letter_code
_entity_poly.pdbx_strand_id
1 'polypeptide(L)'
;MTRIDLDGEDAADGLIALVVTIVELLLEVMEREAVRRMESGQLTDEETERLGAQLASIEAEIDRIKADAGIDEDVEDLRARLHDLVDGAVSSLAVDDETLVGGGRR
;
A
#
# COMPACT_ATOMS: atom_id res chain seq x y z
N MET A 1 -15.46 19.09 10.69
CA MET A 1 -15.92 17.78 10.17
C MET A 1 -16.26 17.98 8.71
N THR A 2 -15.37 17.55 7.82
CA THR A 2 -15.63 17.56 6.38
C THR A 2 -16.70 16.53 6.11
N ARG A 3 -17.91 17.00 5.77
CA ARG A 3 -19.01 16.13 5.34
C ARG A 3 -18.72 15.79 3.89
N ILE A 4 -18.35 14.55 3.63
CA ILE A 4 -18.22 14.05 2.27
C ILE A 4 -19.64 13.71 1.82
N ASP A 5 -20.24 14.58 1.02
CA ASP A 5 -21.44 14.25 0.24
C ASP A 5 -20.96 13.32 -0.87
N LEU A 6 -21.23 12.03 -0.70
CA LEU A 6 -21.02 11.02 -1.73
C LEU A 6 -22.42 10.63 -2.21
N ASP A 7 -22.70 10.90 -3.48
CA ASP A 7 -23.84 10.27 -4.15
C ASP A 7 -23.66 8.74 -4.04
N GLY A 8 -24.74 8.01 -3.72
CA GLY A 8 -24.64 6.66 -3.15
C GLY A 8 -23.91 5.62 -4.01
N GLU A 9 -23.86 5.82 -5.33
CA GLU A 9 -23.11 4.98 -6.28
C GLU A 9 -21.61 5.36 -6.24
N ASP A 10 -21.28 6.65 -6.40
CA ASP A 10 -19.91 7.18 -6.30
C ASP A 10 -19.25 6.90 -4.93
N ALA A 11 -20.05 6.85 -3.86
CA ALA A 11 -19.61 6.50 -2.51
C ALA A 11 -19.11 5.07 -2.41
N ALA A 12 -19.84 4.15 -3.06
CA ALA A 12 -19.57 2.74 -3.01
C ALA A 12 -18.31 2.42 -3.80
N ASP A 13 -18.19 2.97 -5.01
CA ASP A 13 -17.03 2.77 -5.88
C ASP A 13 -15.75 3.33 -5.23
N GLY A 14 -15.83 4.54 -4.64
CA GLY A 14 -14.70 5.12 -3.90
C GLY A 14 -14.29 4.30 -2.67
N LEU A 15 -15.24 3.67 -1.97
CA LEU A 15 -14.91 2.77 -0.86
C LEU A 15 -14.29 1.46 -1.33
N ILE A 16 -14.79 0.88 -2.43
CA ILE A 16 -14.22 -0.33 -3.01
C ILE A 16 -12.79 -0.05 -3.49
N ALA A 17 -12.57 1.06 -4.20
CA ALA A 17 -11.23 1.52 -4.59
C ALA A 17 -10.30 1.63 -3.38
N LEU A 18 -10.75 2.27 -2.29
CA LEU A 18 -9.95 2.37 -1.06
C LEU A 18 -9.59 1.00 -0.46
N VAL A 19 -10.56 0.09 -0.36
CA VAL A 19 -10.32 -1.25 0.20
C VAL A 19 -9.34 -2.02 -0.69
N VAL A 20 -9.52 -1.97 -2.01
CA VAL A 20 -8.62 -2.60 -2.98
C VAL A 20 -7.21 -2.05 -2.85
N THR A 21 -7.04 -0.73 -2.85
CA THR A 21 -5.72 -0.09 -2.67
C THR A 21 -5.05 -0.56 -1.37
N ILE A 22 -5.79 -0.65 -0.26
CA ILE A 22 -5.24 -1.15 1.01
C ILE A 22 -4.79 -2.60 0.88
N VAL A 23 -5.57 -3.46 0.22
CA VAL A 23 -5.21 -4.87 0.04
C VAL A 23 -3.96 -5.02 -0.85
N GLU A 24 -3.84 -4.24 -1.92
CA GLU A 24 -2.63 -4.23 -2.77
C GLU A 24 -1.38 -3.81 -1.98
N LEU A 25 -1.48 -2.79 -1.15
CA LEU A 25 -0.37 -2.38 -0.28
C LEU A 25 0.01 -3.48 0.71
N LEU A 26 -0.98 -4.21 1.25
CA LEU A 26 -0.70 -5.36 2.12
C LEU A 26 -0.04 -6.51 1.35
N LEU A 27 -0.47 -6.79 0.12
CA LEU A 27 0.17 -7.79 -0.74
C LEU A 27 1.63 -7.47 -0.99
N GLU A 28 1.98 -6.24 -1.33
CA GLU A 28 3.37 -5.80 -1.53
C GLU A 28 4.23 -6.02 -0.27
N VAL A 29 3.68 -5.69 0.90
CA VAL A 29 4.35 -5.92 2.17
C VAL A 29 4.54 -7.42 2.40
N MET A 30 3.53 -8.22 2.12
CA MET A 30 3.57 -9.68 2.27
C MET A 30 4.55 -10.33 1.30
N GLU A 31 4.61 -9.91 0.05
CA GLU A 31 5.60 -10.36 -0.95
C GLU A 31 7.01 -10.04 -0.49
N ARG A 32 7.23 -8.81 -0.02
CA ARG A 32 8.54 -8.41 0.49
C ARG A 32 8.94 -9.22 1.72
N GLU A 33 7.99 -9.58 2.58
CA GLU A 33 8.23 -10.48 3.71
C GLU A 33 8.47 -11.93 3.27
N ALA A 34 7.74 -12.41 2.25
CA ALA A 34 7.95 -13.73 1.67
C ALA A 34 9.39 -13.86 1.18
N VAL A 35 9.87 -12.88 0.40
CA VAL A 35 11.27 -12.81 -0.06
C VAL A 35 12.25 -12.84 1.11
N ARG A 36 12.04 -12.02 2.15
CA ARG A 36 12.91 -12.02 3.34
C ARG A 36 12.95 -13.38 4.04
N ARG A 37 11.81 -14.08 4.14
CA ARG A 37 11.74 -15.42 4.76
C ARG A 37 12.41 -16.50 3.91
N MET A 38 12.30 -16.40 2.60
CA MET A 38 13.02 -17.25 1.65
C MET A 38 14.53 -17.07 1.79
N GLU A 39 15.01 -15.82 1.78
CA GLU A 39 16.44 -15.50 1.89
C GLU A 39 17.05 -15.88 3.24
N SER A 40 16.27 -15.84 4.31
CA SER A 40 16.71 -16.24 5.65
C SER A 40 16.60 -17.75 5.93
N GLY A 41 16.13 -18.55 4.96
CA GLY A 41 15.96 -19.99 5.11
C GLY A 41 14.87 -20.39 6.13
N GLN A 42 13.94 -19.48 6.42
CA GLN A 42 12.82 -19.73 7.33
C GLN A 42 11.68 -20.52 6.68
N LEU A 43 11.74 -20.75 5.37
CA LEU A 43 10.79 -21.53 4.59
C LEU A 43 11.53 -22.61 3.82
N THR A 44 10.94 -23.80 3.77
CA THR A 44 11.33 -24.85 2.83
C THR A 44 10.93 -24.49 1.40
N ASP A 45 11.50 -25.20 0.41
CA ASP A 45 11.16 -24.99 -1.01
C ASP A 45 9.66 -25.19 -1.28
N GLU A 46 9.05 -26.22 -0.68
CA GLU A 46 7.61 -26.51 -0.81
C GLU A 46 6.74 -25.43 -0.16
N GLU A 47 7.16 -24.90 1.00
CA GLU A 47 6.45 -23.79 1.66
C GLU A 47 6.54 -22.51 0.85
N THR A 48 7.69 -22.26 0.22
CA THR A 48 7.92 -21.12 -0.66
C THR A 48 7.02 -21.17 -1.89
N GLU A 49 6.97 -22.31 -2.57
CA GLU A 49 6.13 -22.51 -3.76
C GLU A 49 4.64 -22.34 -3.40
N ARG A 50 4.21 -22.94 -2.28
CA ARG A 50 2.83 -22.81 -1.80
C ARG A 50 2.47 -21.36 -1.43
N LEU A 51 3.39 -20.63 -0.79
CA LEU A 51 3.19 -19.23 -0.44
C LEU A 51 3.07 -18.36 -1.70
N GLY A 52 3.98 -18.53 -2.67
CA GLY A 52 3.94 -17.81 -3.93
C GLY A 52 2.64 -18.06 -4.70
N ALA A 53 2.19 -19.32 -4.78
CA ALA A 53 0.94 -19.66 -5.43
C ALA A 53 -0.29 -19.03 -4.75
N GLN A 54 -0.29 -18.92 -3.43
CA GLN A 54 -1.37 -18.24 -2.69
C GLN A 54 -1.38 -16.74 -2.94
N LEU A 55 -0.22 -16.08 -2.90
CA LEU A 55 -0.12 -14.64 -3.17
C LEU A 55 -0.59 -14.31 -4.60
N ALA A 56 -0.12 -15.05 -5.59
CA ALA A 56 -0.55 -14.89 -6.98
C ALA A 56 -2.07 -15.13 -7.16
N SER A 57 -2.66 -16.06 -6.42
CA SER A 57 -4.11 -16.28 -6.45
C SER A 57 -4.89 -15.11 -5.85
N ILE A 58 -4.35 -14.43 -4.84
CA ILE A 58 -5.00 -13.26 -4.24
C ILE A 58 -4.89 -12.07 -5.19
N GLU A 59 -3.72 -11.84 -5.77
CA GLU A 59 -3.49 -10.78 -6.77
C GLU A 59 -4.46 -10.92 -7.95
N ALA A 60 -4.61 -12.13 -8.50
CA ALA A 60 -5.56 -12.39 -9.59
C ALA A 60 -7.03 -12.17 -9.21
N GLU A 61 -7.41 -12.36 -7.94
CA GLU A 61 -8.75 -12.08 -7.46
C GLU A 61 -8.98 -10.57 -7.31
N ILE A 62 -7.97 -9.83 -6.85
CA ILE A 62 -8.00 -8.37 -6.76
C ILE A 62 -8.11 -7.74 -8.15
N ASP A 63 -7.33 -8.22 -9.12
CA ASP A 63 -7.44 -7.78 -10.51
C ASP A 63 -8.84 -8.03 -11.09
N ARG A 64 -9.46 -9.16 -10.75
CA ARG A 64 -10.85 -9.42 -11.15
C ARG A 64 -11.82 -8.43 -10.51
N ILE A 65 -11.68 -8.16 -9.22
CA ILE A 65 -12.55 -7.21 -8.50
C ILE A 65 -12.43 -5.80 -9.10
N LYS A 66 -11.22 -5.35 -9.41
CA LYS A 66 -10.99 -4.06 -10.07
C LYS A 66 -11.71 -3.99 -11.42
N ALA A 67 -11.52 -5.01 -12.26
CA ALA A 67 -12.13 -5.07 -13.57
C ALA A 67 -13.66 -5.16 -13.52
N ASP A 68 -14.22 -5.94 -12.58
CA ASP A 68 -15.66 -6.11 -12.41
C ASP A 68 -16.33 -4.82 -11.90
N ALA A 69 -15.63 -4.03 -11.07
CA ALA A 69 -16.10 -2.76 -10.54
C ALA A 69 -15.74 -1.55 -11.42
N GLY A 70 -14.80 -1.68 -12.35
CA GLY A 70 -14.37 -0.59 -13.25
C GLY A 70 -13.57 0.51 -12.55
N ILE A 71 -12.82 0.17 -11.50
CA ILE A 71 -12.16 1.10 -10.57
C ILE A 71 -10.62 1.14 -10.71
N ASP A 72 -10.07 0.58 -11.78
CA ASP A 72 -8.61 0.53 -11.98
C ASP A 72 -7.96 1.92 -11.89
N GLU A 73 -8.55 2.91 -12.55
CA GLU A 73 -8.06 4.30 -12.54
C GLU A 73 -8.18 4.92 -11.13
N ASP A 74 -9.30 4.71 -10.43
CA ASP A 74 -9.52 5.23 -9.07
C ASP A 74 -8.51 4.67 -8.06
N VAL A 75 -8.19 3.38 -8.20
CA VAL A 75 -7.19 2.69 -7.37
C VAL A 75 -5.79 3.26 -7.63
N GLU A 76 -5.40 3.45 -8.89
CA GLU A 76 -4.12 4.06 -9.27
C GLU A 76 -3.99 5.49 -8.73
N ASP A 77 -5.03 6.29 -8.91
CA ASP A 77 -5.10 7.68 -8.44
C ASP A 77 -4.98 7.78 -6.92
N LEU A 78 -5.73 6.94 -6.21
CA LEU A 78 -5.69 6.91 -4.74
C LEU A 78 -4.31 6.50 -4.24
N ARG A 79 -3.71 5.48 -4.86
CA ARG A 79 -2.37 5.01 -4.54
C ARG A 79 -1.31 6.10 -4.74
N ALA A 80 -1.36 6.84 -5.85
CA ALA A 80 -0.45 7.96 -6.10
C ALA A 80 -0.58 9.05 -5.03
N ARG A 81 -1.82 9.44 -4.69
CA ARG A 81 -2.08 10.44 -3.65
C ARG A 81 -1.62 9.98 -2.26
N LEU A 82 -1.78 8.70 -1.95
CA LEU A 82 -1.27 8.12 -0.69
C LEU A 82 0.26 8.19 -0.64
N HIS A 83 0.94 7.90 -1.74
CA HIS A 83 2.40 8.01 -1.83
C HIS A 83 2.89 9.44 -1.56
N ASP A 84 2.29 10.43 -2.22
CA ASP A 84 2.64 11.85 -2.03
C ASP A 84 2.43 12.31 -0.57
N LEU A 85 1.35 11.84 0.05
CA LEU A 85 1.07 12.14 1.46
C LEU A 85 2.10 11.52 2.40
N VAL A 86 2.49 10.27 2.14
CA VAL A 86 3.52 9.56 2.92
C VAL A 86 4.87 10.23 2.76
N ASP A 87 5.26 10.60 1.54
CA ASP A 87 6.52 11.31 1.27
C ASP A 87 6.57 12.66 1.98
N GLY A 88 5.46 13.42 1.96
CA GLY A 88 5.34 14.67 2.70
C GLY A 88 5.51 14.48 4.21
N ALA A 89 4.88 13.45 4.78
CA ALA A 89 4.99 13.15 6.21
C ALA A 89 6.40 12.69 6.61
N VAL A 90 7.04 11.83 5.82
CA VAL A 90 8.41 11.36 6.05
C VAL A 90 9.40 12.51 5.93
N SER A 91 9.24 13.38 4.93
CA SER A 91 10.08 14.57 4.76
C SER A 91 9.93 15.54 5.93
N SER A 92 8.72 15.68 6.51
CA SER A 92 8.52 16.54 7.68
C SER A 92 9.29 16.04 8.91
N LEU A 93 9.41 14.72 9.09
CA LEU A 93 10.14 14.13 10.21
C LEU A 93 11.67 14.21 10.02
N ALA A 94 12.15 14.24 8.78
CA ALA A 94 13.58 14.31 8.48
C ALA A 94 14.19 15.72 8.68
N VAL A 95 13.37 16.78 8.66
CA VAL A 95 13.82 18.18 8.76
C VAL A 95 14.08 18.61 10.21
N ASP A 96 13.47 17.95 11.20
CA ASP A 96 13.61 18.32 12.61
C ASP A 96 14.97 17.94 13.24
N ASP A 97 15.78 17.09 12.57
CA ASP A 97 17.08 16.63 13.10
C ASP A 97 18.26 17.58 12.77
N GLU A 98 18.19 18.36 11.69
CA GLU A 98 19.30 19.24 11.28
C GLU A 98 19.36 20.57 12.06
N THR A 99 18.33 20.95 12.82
CA THR A 99 18.32 22.23 13.55
C THR A 99 19.00 22.19 14.93
N LEU A 100 19.43 21.01 15.42
CA LEU A 100 20.03 20.86 16.74
C LEU A 100 21.58 20.81 16.79
N VAL A 101 22.27 20.78 15.64
CA VAL A 101 23.75 20.65 15.59
C VAL A 101 24.49 21.96 15.20
N GLY A 102 23.77 23.08 15.08
CA GLY A 102 24.29 24.35 14.56
C GLY A 102 24.48 25.49 15.57
N GLY A 103 24.72 25.23 16.86
CA GLY A 103 24.67 26.30 17.88
C GLY A 103 25.64 26.14 19.04
N GLY A 104 26.94 26.07 18.79
CA GLY A 104 27.94 25.88 19.85
C GLY A 104 29.32 26.44 19.58
N ARG A 105 29.44 27.73 19.23
CA ARG A 105 30.68 28.51 19.37
C ARG A 105 30.38 29.99 19.60
N ARG A 106 30.33 30.40 20.86
CA ARG A 106 30.79 31.72 21.33
C ARG A 106 31.37 31.57 22.72
#